data_AF-Q84LI4-F1
#
_entry.id   AF-Q84LI4-F1
#
_cell.length_a   1.000
_cell.length_b   1.000
_cell.length_c   1.000
_cell.angle_alpha   90.00
_cell.angle_beta   90.00
_cell.angle_gamma   90.00
#
_symmetry.space_group_name_H-M   'P 1'
#
loop_
_entity.id
_entity.type
_entity.pdbx_description
1 polymer ?
#
loop_
_entity_poly.entity_id
_entity_poly.type
_entity_poly.pdbx_seq_one_letter_code
_entity_poly.pdbx_strand_id
1 'polypeptide(L)'
;YPRLRSKLKISWPDVENGNDTKFWEGEWNKHGRCSEQTLNQMQYFERSYEIWNLFNITNILKNASIVPSATQTWTYSDIVSNIKAVTQRTPLLRCRRNPAYNKSGPNSQFLHEVV
;
A
#
# COMPACT_ATOMS: atom_id res chain seq x y z
N TYR A 1 -21.87 5.33 -9.68
CA TYR A 1 -20.67 6.13 -9.98
C TYR A 1 -19.61 5.33 -10.74
N PRO A 2 -19.78 5.13 -12.05
CA PRO A 2 -18.88 4.29 -12.84
C PRO A 2 -17.43 4.79 -12.89
N ARG A 3 -17.21 6.11 -12.85
CA ARG A 3 -15.87 6.73 -12.90
C ARG A 3 -15.02 6.48 -11.64
N LEU A 4 -15.62 6.46 -10.44
CA LEU A 4 -14.88 6.17 -9.21
C LEU A 4 -14.52 4.68 -9.13
N ARG A 5 -15.45 3.80 -9.52
CA ARG A 5 -15.18 2.35 -9.58
C ARG A 5 -14.02 2.01 -10.52
N SER A 6 -13.93 2.63 -11.70
CA SER A 6 -12.81 2.39 -12.61
C SER A 6 -11.46 2.85 -12.04
N LYS A 7 -11.45 3.95 -11.28
CA LYS A 7 -10.26 4.41 -10.55
C LYS A 7 -9.86 3.42 -9.45
N LEU A 8 -10.81 3.00 -8.62
CA LEU A 8 -10.57 2.05 -7.52
C LEU A 8 -10.11 0.68 -8.01
N LYS A 9 -10.60 0.19 -9.16
CA LYS A 9 -10.10 -1.06 -9.76
C LYS A 9 -8.60 -1.05 -10.04
N ILE A 10 -8.03 0.13 -10.29
CA ILE A 10 -6.61 0.29 -10.56
C ILE A 10 -5.85 0.54 -9.25
N SER A 11 -6.38 1.45 -8.41
CA SER A 11 -5.67 1.92 -7.22
C SER A 11 -5.84 1.04 -5.98
N TRP A 12 -6.93 0.28 -5.90
CA TRP A 12 -7.31 -0.48 -4.70
C TRP A 12 -8.00 -1.82 -5.04
N PRO A 13 -7.37 -2.69 -5.85
CA PRO A 13 -7.92 -4.01 -6.16
C PRO A 13 -7.87 -4.96 -4.96
N ASP A 14 -8.75 -5.97 -4.96
CA ASP A 14 -8.63 -7.13 -4.09
C ASP A 14 -7.55 -8.08 -4.63
N VAL A 15 -6.36 -8.01 -4.04
CA VAL A 15 -5.19 -8.80 -4.45
C VAL A 15 -5.19 -10.23 -3.88
N GLU A 16 -6.11 -10.57 -2.98
CA GLU A 16 -6.16 -11.89 -2.35
C GLU A 16 -7.22 -12.79 -2.99
N ASN A 17 -8.44 -12.27 -3.21
CA ASN A 17 -9.59 -13.07 -3.66
C ASN A 17 -10.19 -12.58 -4.99
N GLY A 18 -9.72 -11.44 -5.52
CA GLY A 18 -10.18 -10.89 -6.80
C GLY A 18 -11.60 -10.35 -6.80
N ASN A 19 -12.23 -10.15 -5.64
CA ASN A 19 -13.56 -9.57 -5.53
C ASN A 19 -13.51 -8.15 -4.94
N ASP A 20 -13.15 -7.20 -5.80
CA ASP A 20 -13.00 -5.78 -5.47
C ASP A 20 -14.20 -5.21 -4.71
N THR A 21 -15.43 -5.52 -5.14
CA THR A 21 -16.63 -4.91 -4.53
C THR A 21 -16.84 -5.41 -3.10
N LYS A 22 -16.65 -6.71 -2.86
CA LYS A 22 -16.73 -7.29 -1.51
C LYS A 22 -15.63 -6.75 -0.61
N PHE A 23 -14.42 -6.58 -1.15
CA PHE A 23 -13.31 -5.98 -0.43
C PHE A 23 -13.60 -4.53 -0.04
N TRP A 24 -14.02 -3.67 -0.97
CA TRP A 24 -14.37 -2.27 -0.68
C TRP A 24 -15.52 -2.15 0.33
N GLU A 25 -16.53 -3.01 0.24
CA GLU A 25 -17.61 -3.08 1.21
C GLU A 25 -17.06 -3.39 2.62
N GLY A 26 -16.16 -4.36 2.74
CA GLY A 26 -15.49 -4.70 3.99
C GLY A 26 -14.70 -3.53 4.56
N GLU A 27 -13.89 -2.86 3.74
CA GLU A 27 -13.08 -1.70 4.14
C GLU A 27 -13.95 -0.52 4.58
N TRP A 28 -15.05 -0.24 3.88
CA TRP A 28 -16.00 0.78 4.30
C TRP A 28 -16.64 0.42 5.65
N ASN A 29 -17.15 -0.81 5.78
CA ASN A 29 -17.87 -1.23 6.97
C ASN A 29 -16.98 -1.29 8.21
N LYS A 30 -15.71 -1.67 8.05
CA LYS A 30 -14.75 -1.82 9.14
C LYS A 30 -14.00 -0.53 9.48
N HIS A 31 -13.65 0.27 8.47
CA HIS A 31 -12.78 1.45 8.65
C HIS A 31 -13.48 2.75 8.23
N GLY A 32 -14.12 2.79 7.07
CA GLY A 32 -14.73 4.02 6.54
C GLY A 32 -15.81 4.63 7.44
N ARG A 33 -16.71 3.79 8.00
CA ARG A 33 -17.78 4.24 8.91
C ARG A 33 -17.28 4.98 10.15
N CYS A 34 -16.06 4.69 10.61
CA CYS A 34 -15.45 5.41 11.74
C CYS A 34 -15.20 6.89 11.44
N SER A 35 -15.19 7.29 10.16
CA SER A 35 -15.01 8.67 9.69
C SER A 35 -16.27 9.31 9.10
N GLU A 36 -17.41 8.60 9.13
CA GLU A 36 -18.64 8.99 8.41
C GLU A 36 -19.21 10.36 8.84
N GLN A 37 -18.89 10.80 10.06
CA GLN A 37 -19.24 12.14 10.56
C GLN A 37 -18.59 13.28 9.76
N THR A 38 -17.52 12.98 9.02
CA THR A 38 -16.72 13.97 8.25
C THR A 38 -16.60 13.61 6.77
N LEU A 39 -16.52 12.32 6.44
CA LEU A 39 -16.39 11.81 5.09
C LEU A 39 -17.51 10.81 4.84
N ASN A 40 -18.48 11.17 4.00
CA ASN A 40 -19.44 10.18 3.53
C ASN A 40 -18.71 9.08 2.72
N GLN A 41 -19.42 7.99 2.42
CA GLN A 41 -18.81 6.85 1.70
C GLN A 41 -18.10 7.25 0.41
N MET A 42 -18.68 8.15 -0.38
CA MET A 42 -18.04 8.59 -1.63
C MET A 42 -16.74 9.35 -1.35
N GLN A 43 -16.78 10.30 -0.41
CA GLN A 43 -15.61 11.10 -0.03
C GLN A 43 -14.48 10.23 0.54
N TYR A 44 -14.81 9.20 1.32
CA TYR A 44 -13.83 8.22 1.80
C TYR A 44 -13.07 7.56 0.64
N PHE A 45 -13.78 7.03 -0.35
CA PHE A 45 -13.15 6.37 -1.49
C PHE A 45 -12.44 7.34 -2.44
N GLU A 46 -12.99 8.54 -2.66
CA GLU A 46 -12.33 9.59 -3.44
C GLU A 46 -11.01 10.01 -2.78
N ARG A 47 -11.03 10.23 -1.46
CA ARG A 47 -9.85 10.60 -0.70
C ARG A 47 -8.78 9.51 -0.73
N SER A 48 -9.17 8.24 -0.59
CA SER A 48 -8.23 7.12 -0.69
C SER A 48 -7.57 7.04 -2.06
N TYR A 49 -8.33 7.25 -3.15
CA TYR A 49 -7.78 7.31 -4.50
C TYR A 49 -6.80 8.49 -4.68
N GLU A 50 -7.15 9.67 -4.18
CA GLU A 50 -6.28 10.85 -4.25
C GLU A 50 -4.95 10.60 -3.54
N ILE A 51 -4.97 10.02 -2.34
CA ILE A 51 -3.77 9.70 -1.56
C ILE A 51 -2.89 8.72 -2.35
N TRP A 52 -3.47 7.65 -2.89
CA TRP A 52 -2.75 6.67 -3.72
C TRP A 52 -2.10 7.33 -4.95
N ASN A 53 -2.82 8.22 -5.63
CA ASN A 53 -2.32 8.88 -6.83
C ASN A 53 -1.23 9.92 -6.52
N LEU A 54 -1.36 10.67 -5.43
CA LEU A 54 -0.39 11.67 -4.99
C LEU A 54 0.91 11.03 -4.50
N PHE A 55 0.80 9.94 -3.74
CA PHE A 55 1.95 9.25 -3.15
C PHE A 55 2.18 7.90 -3.84
N ASN A 56 2.50 7.95 -5.12
CA ASN A 56 2.81 6.75 -5.90
C ASN A 56 4.14 6.13 -5.44
N ILE A 57 4.06 5.28 -4.41
CA ILE A 57 5.22 4.64 -3.77
C ILE A 57 6.04 3.81 -4.77
N THR A 58 5.36 3.14 -5.72
CA THR A 58 6.03 2.37 -6.78
C THR A 58 6.98 3.24 -7.59
N ASN A 59 6.53 4.41 -8.03
CA ASN A 59 7.36 5.33 -8.80
C ASN A 59 8.48 5.94 -7.94
N ILE A 60 8.19 6.28 -6.69
CA ILE A 60 9.19 6.82 -5.76
C ILE A 60 10.35 5.82 -5.59
N LEU A 61 10.03 4.56 -5.30
CA LEU A 61 11.04 3.51 -5.12
C LEU A 61 11.76 3.18 -6.43
N LYS A 62 11.04 3.10 -7.55
CA LYS A 62 11.64 2.84 -8.87
C LYS A 62 12.64 3.92 -9.27
N ASN A 63 12.35 5.19 -8.99
CA ASN A 63 13.28 6.31 -9.27
C ASN A 63 14.55 6.25 -8.41
N ALA A 64 14.49 5.60 -7.26
CA ALA A 64 15.64 5.29 -6.41
C ALA A 64 16.33 3.97 -6.79
N SER A 65 15.97 3.34 -7.92
CA SER A 65 16.43 2.01 -8.33
C SER A 65 16.08 0.89 -7.33
N ILE A 66 15.06 1.10 -6.49
CA ILE A 66 14.49 0.11 -5.59
C ILE A 66 13.29 -0.52 -6.30
N VAL A 67 13.51 -1.70 -6.88
CA VAL A 67 12.49 -2.46 -7.64
C VAL A 67 12.46 -3.90 -7.13
N PRO A 68 11.32 -4.61 -7.13
CA PRO A 68 11.27 -5.99 -6.65
C PRO A 68 12.35 -6.88 -7.28
N SER A 69 13.10 -7.60 -6.44
CA SER A 69 14.19 -8.49 -6.88
C SER A 69 14.20 -9.78 -6.05
N ALA A 70 14.57 -10.88 -6.71
CA ALA A 70 14.73 -12.18 -6.06
C ALA A 70 16.10 -12.33 -5.36
N THR A 71 17.09 -11.50 -5.72
CA THR A 71 18.48 -11.63 -5.25
C THR A 71 18.98 -10.37 -4.54
N GLN A 72 18.52 -9.19 -4.97
CA GLN A 72 18.90 -7.93 -4.35
C GLN A 72 18.03 -7.67 -3.11
N THR A 73 18.68 -7.22 -2.04
CA THR A 73 18.01 -6.76 -0.82
C THR A 73 18.24 -5.27 -0.61
N TRP A 74 17.36 -4.65 0.18
CA TRP A 74 17.47 -3.26 0.62
C TRP A 74 17.37 -3.20 2.12
N THR A 75 18.08 -2.23 2.71
CA THR A 75 17.94 -1.98 4.14
C THR A 75 16.63 -1.23 4.42
N TYR A 76 16.15 -1.31 5.65
CA TYR A 76 15.00 -0.53 6.10
C TYR A 76 15.20 0.97 5.84
N SER A 77 16.41 1.48 6.12
CA SER A 77 16.76 2.88 5.92
C SER A 77 16.73 3.30 4.45
N ASP A 78 17.12 2.43 3.51
CA ASP A 78 17.08 2.76 2.07
C ASP A 78 15.65 3.04 1.63
N ILE A 79 14.70 2.21 2.07
CA ILE A 79 13.29 2.36 1.69
C ILE A 79 12.68 3.59 2.37
N VAL A 80 12.88 3.75 3.69
CA VAL A 80 12.30 4.86 4.45
C VAL A 80 12.83 6.22 3.97
N SER A 81 14.14 6.34 3.74
CA SER A 81 14.76 7.61 3.36
C SER A 81 14.29 8.09 1.98
N ASN A 82 14.21 7.18 0.99
CA ASN A 82 13.74 7.52 -0.36
C ASN A 82 12.27 7.94 -0.38
N ILE A 83 11.41 7.26 0.40
CA ILE A 83 10.01 7.67 0.52
C ILE A 83 9.92 9.03 1.23
N LYS A 84 10.62 9.20 2.36
CA LYS A 84 10.60 10.45 3.14
C LYS A 84 11.10 11.64 2.34
N ALA A 85 12.10 11.47 1.48
CA ALA A 85 12.64 12.55 0.65
C ALA A 85 11.57 13.15 -0.30
N VAL A 86 10.61 12.34 -0.76
CA VAL A 86 9.54 12.79 -1.65
C VAL A 86 8.29 13.22 -0.87
N THR A 87 7.86 12.41 0.10
CA THR A 87 6.61 12.67 0.84
C THR A 87 6.76 13.69 1.97
N GLN A 88 8.00 14.04 2.33
CA GLN A 88 8.34 14.89 3.50
C GLN A 88 7.82 14.32 4.83
N ARG A 89 7.46 13.03 4.85
CA ARG A 89 6.93 12.31 6.02
C ARG A 89 7.65 10.98 6.17
N THR A 90 7.89 10.55 7.40
CA THR A 90 8.50 9.25 7.67
C THR A 90 7.42 8.16 7.54
N PRO A 91 7.50 7.26 6.54
CA PRO A 91 6.56 6.14 6.45
C PRO A 91 6.84 5.10 7.54
N LEU A 92 5.82 4.30 7.85
CA LEU A 92 5.96 3.05 8.57
C LEU A 92 6.00 1.90 7.55
N LEU A 93 6.99 1.01 7.67
CA LEU A 93 7.06 -0.19 6.85
C LEU A 93 6.54 -1.40 7.63
N ARG A 94 5.67 -2.19 7.01
CA ARG A 94 5.25 -3.49 7.53
C ARG A 94 5.84 -4.58 6.66
N CYS A 95 6.54 -5.51 7.29
CA CYS A 95 7.20 -6.62 6.61
C CYS A 95 6.55 -7.95 6.97
N ARG A 96 6.63 -8.92 6.05
CA ARG A 96 6.29 -10.32 6.31
C ARG A 96 7.54 -11.18 6.19
N ARG A 97 7.68 -12.17 7.06
CA ARG A 97 8.76 -13.17 6.93
C ARG A 97 8.61 -13.92 5.62
N ASN A 98 9.74 -14.23 5.00
CA ASN A 98 9.74 -15.07 3.82
C ASN A 98 9.32 -16.51 4.20
N PRO A 99 8.19 -17.03 3.70
CA PRO A 99 7.70 -18.36 4.06
C PRO A 99 8.60 -19.49 3.54
N ALA A 100 9.47 -19.22 2.56
CA ALA A 100 10.42 -20.21 2.03
C ALA A 100 11.60 -20.51 2.98
N TYR A 101 11.76 -19.76 4.08
CA TYR A 101 12.88 -19.94 5.01
C TYR A 101 12.43 -20.43 6.39
N ASN A 102 12.94 -21.62 6.77
CA ASN A 102 12.84 -22.17 8.11
C ASN A 102 13.80 -21.45 9.09
N LYS A 103 13.49 -21.52 10.39
CA LYS A 103 14.01 -20.77 11.57
C LYS A 103 15.54 -20.65 11.75
N SER A 104 16.36 -21.18 10.84
CA SER A 104 17.83 -21.25 10.93
C SER A 104 18.58 -20.50 9.83
N GLY A 105 17.89 -19.89 8.86
CA GLY A 105 18.49 -19.02 7.83
C GLY A 105 18.52 -17.52 8.22
N PRO A 106 19.25 -16.67 7.49
CA PRO A 106 19.22 -15.22 7.71
C PRO A 106 17.79 -14.69 7.65
N ASN A 107 17.43 -13.78 8.57
CA ASN A 107 16.09 -13.21 8.76
C ASN A 107 15.62 -12.35 7.56
N SER A 108 15.42 -12.97 6.40
CA SER A 108 14.91 -12.30 5.21
C SER A 108 13.40 -12.05 5.34
N GLN A 109 12.99 -10.84 5.01
CA GLN A 109 11.61 -10.40 5.07
C GLN A 109 11.26 -9.68 3.77
N PHE A 110 10.01 -9.79 3.36
CA PHE A 110 9.44 -9.01 2.27
C PHE A 110 8.79 -7.76 2.82
N LEU A 111 9.06 -6.62 2.17
CA LEU A 111 8.23 -5.44 2.35
C LEU A 111 6.81 -5.79 1.90
N HIS A 112 5.83 -5.57 2.77
CA HIS A 112 4.43 -5.93 2.51
C HIS A 112 3.53 -4.70 2.39
N GLU A 113 3.66 -3.74 3.31
CA GLU A 113 2.88 -2.49 3.27
C GLU A 113 3.77 -1.28 3.63
N VAL A 114 3.39 -0.13 3.10
CA VAL A 114 3.93 1.20 3.42
C VAL A 114 2.74 2.03 3.93
N VAL A 115 2.87 2.59 5.13
CA VAL A 115 1.81 3.33 5.84
C VAL A 115 2.27 4.75 6.12
#